data_AF-S9V6E3-F1
#
_entry.id   AF-S9V6E3-F1
#
_cell.length_a   1.000
_cell.length_b   1.000
_cell.length_c   1.000
_cell.angle_alpha   90.00
_cell.angle_beta   90.00
_cell.angle_gamma   90.00
#
_symmetry.space_group_name_H-M   'P 1'
#
loop_
_entity.id
_entity.type
_entity.pdbx_description
1 polymer ?
#
loop_
_entity_poly.entity_id
_entity_poly.type
_entity_poly.pdbx_seq_one_letter_code
_entity_poly.pdbx_strand_id
1 'polypeptide(L)'
;MFRRISVKALASATAVRCYTPPADLAKLYDSNFDKEAFPTNIVPSDSVLFAKFLYKAAEPKKNFDAILKDFNTIAAAVPNLPVFWERTCRVEELKEFKGLSAPTVFTLQWMQSNGMLDLLPDVAEVYEAYVNAQTKRVSVKIYVAPGKAGDKTVVDAAKKAAEEAVKANKEFAGLTPNYKILVDRTIVDGFSLDVQGVFINKARGAASATATGATAETDFTTLPAVNLKKTVFEDNIQTEVLRKYLDSLALYDAEEAKTGV
;
A
#
# COMPACT_ATOMS: atom_id res chain seq x y z
N MET A 1 70.77 12.54 -35.70
CA MET A 1 70.13 13.36 -34.65
C MET A 1 68.63 13.39 -34.91
N PHE A 2 67.85 12.54 -34.23
CA PHE A 2 66.39 12.56 -34.32
C PHE A 2 65.83 13.28 -33.08
N ARG A 3 65.20 14.45 -33.30
CA ARG A 3 64.49 15.21 -32.28
C ARG A 3 63.27 14.42 -31.81
N ARG A 4 63.22 14.12 -30.52
CA ARG A 4 62.04 13.63 -29.81
C ARG A 4 60.97 14.73 -29.83
N ILE A 5 59.85 14.50 -30.48
CA ILE A 5 58.63 15.30 -30.28
C ILE A 5 57.83 14.59 -29.19
N SER A 6 57.85 15.18 -28.00
CA SER A 6 57.02 14.83 -26.87
C SER A 6 55.54 15.06 -27.22
N VAL A 7 54.79 13.98 -27.42
CA VAL A 7 53.33 14.03 -27.42
C VAL A 7 52.89 14.32 -25.99
N LYS A 8 52.77 15.62 -25.69
CA LYS A 8 52.03 16.10 -24.52
C LYS A 8 50.65 15.45 -24.54
N ALA A 9 50.28 14.90 -23.39
CA ALA A 9 48.98 14.35 -23.09
C ALA A 9 47.86 15.21 -23.69
N LEU A 10 47.16 14.66 -24.69
CA LEU A 10 45.77 15.01 -24.95
C LEU A 10 44.95 14.39 -23.82
N ALA A 11 44.99 15.07 -22.67
CA ALA A 11 43.92 14.97 -21.69
C ALA A 11 42.66 15.48 -22.39
N SER A 12 41.93 14.55 -23.00
CA SER A 12 40.53 14.73 -23.34
C SER A 12 39.82 15.05 -22.03
N ALA A 13 39.66 16.36 -21.78
CA ALA A 13 38.82 16.92 -20.75
C ALA A 13 37.35 16.78 -21.16
N THR A 14 36.88 15.56 -21.43
CA THR A 14 35.55 15.22 -20.97
C THR A 14 35.73 14.93 -19.49
N ALA A 15 35.52 15.94 -18.66
CA ALA A 15 35.22 15.70 -17.26
C ALA A 15 33.95 14.85 -17.24
N VAL A 16 34.11 13.52 -17.27
CA VAL A 16 33.15 12.64 -16.63
C VAL A 16 33.10 13.21 -15.23
N ARG A 17 32.00 13.90 -14.92
CA ARG A 17 31.71 14.32 -13.55
C ARG A 17 31.47 13.03 -12.79
N CYS A 18 32.53 12.31 -12.49
CA CYS A 18 32.50 11.20 -11.58
C CYS A 18 32.36 11.87 -10.22
N TYR A 19 31.21 11.72 -9.58
CA TYR A 19 31.08 12.07 -8.19
C TYR A 19 32.25 11.51 -7.38
N THR A 20 32.95 12.41 -6.70
CA THR A 20 33.97 12.04 -5.73
C THR A 20 33.31 11.84 -4.37
N PRO A 21 33.20 10.60 -3.87
CA PRO A 21 32.62 10.35 -2.56
C PRO A 21 33.47 10.96 -1.45
N PRO A 22 32.86 11.36 -0.31
CA PRO A 22 33.60 11.68 0.88
C PRO A 22 34.52 10.54 1.30
N ALA A 23 35.76 10.86 1.69
CA ALA A 23 36.79 9.87 2.00
C ALA A 23 36.38 8.88 3.12
N ASP A 24 35.59 9.34 4.09
CA ASP A 24 35.10 8.50 5.18
C ASP A 24 34.08 7.45 4.71
N LEU A 25 33.25 7.79 3.71
CA LEU A 25 32.27 6.87 3.12
C LEU A 25 32.95 5.85 2.21
N ALA A 26 33.97 6.26 1.45
CA ALA A 26 34.77 5.33 0.66
C ALA A 26 35.48 4.29 1.54
N LYS A 27 36.05 4.72 2.68
CA LYS A 27 36.64 3.79 3.66
C LYS A 27 35.63 2.82 4.27
N LEU A 28 34.41 3.31 4.57
CA LEU A 28 33.34 2.46 5.06
C LEU A 28 32.87 1.46 3.99
N TYR A 29 32.81 1.90 2.74
CA TYR A 29 32.43 1.04 1.62
C TYR A 29 33.43 -0.09 1.40
N ASP A 30 34.73 0.20 1.49
CA ASP A 30 35.81 -0.78 1.37
C ASP A 30 35.96 -1.66 2.63
N SER A 31 35.25 -1.38 3.71
CA SER A 31 35.29 -2.17 4.94
C SER A 31 34.24 -3.29 4.97
N ASN A 32 34.43 -4.29 5.84
CA ASN A 32 33.45 -5.36 6.06
C ASN A 32 32.31 -4.90 7.00
N PHE A 33 31.65 -3.80 6.67
CA PHE A 33 30.56 -3.23 7.48
C PHE A 33 29.34 -4.17 7.59
N ASP A 34 29.17 -5.06 6.62
CA ASP A 34 28.08 -6.02 6.50
C ASP A 34 28.05 -7.07 7.63
N LYS A 35 29.22 -7.40 8.17
CA LYS A 35 29.47 -8.39 9.24
C LYS A 35 29.44 -7.80 10.65
N GLU A 36 29.35 -6.48 10.76
CA GLU A 36 29.27 -5.83 12.06
C GLU A 36 27.94 -6.10 12.78
N ALA A 37 27.88 -5.79 14.07
CA ALA A 37 26.66 -5.92 14.85
C ALA A 37 25.62 -4.85 14.43
N PHE A 38 24.38 -5.30 14.23
CA PHE A 38 23.21 -4.47 13.95
C PHE A 38 22.12 -4.69 15.01
N PRO A 39 21.21 -3.72 15.22
CA PRO A 39 20.17 -3.81 16.25
C PRO A 39 19.19 -4.98 16.05
N THR A 40 18.93 -5.34 14.80
CA THR A 40 18.01 -6.43 14.43
C THR A 40 18.64 -7.29 13.34
N ASN A 41 18.29 -8.58 13.33
CA ASN A 41 18.65 -9.46 12.24
C ASN A 41 17.50 -9.52 11.25
N ILE A 42 17.72 -8.93 10.07
CA ILE A 42 16.75 -8.89 8.96
C ILE A 42 17.24 -9.88 7.90
N VAL A 43 16.30 -10.55 7.24
CA VAL A 43 16.58 -11.52 6.17
C VAL A 43 17.50 -10.88 5.13
N PRO A 44 18.64 -11.49 4.77
CA PRO A 44 19.61 -10.87 3.88
C PRO A 44 19.04 -10.66 2.47
N SER A 45 19.18 -9.42 1.96
CA SER A 45 18.83 -8.99 0.61
C SER A 45 19.76 -7.84 0.19
N ASP A 46 19.77 -7.49 -1.10
CA ASP A 46 20.52 -6.33 -1.59
C ASP A 46 20.02 -5.02 -0.94
N SER A 47 18.71 -4.89 -0.71
CA SER A 47 18.13 -3.76 0.03
C SER A 47 18.67 -3.63 1.47
N VAL A 48 18.94 -4.77 2.12
CA VAL A 48 19.53 -4.81 3.47
C VAL A 48 20.99 -4.39 3.45
N LEU A 49 21.76 -4.70 2.41
CA LEU A 49 23.13 -4.24 2.27
C LEU A 49 23.20 -2.69 2.24
N PHE A 50 22.37 -2.06 1.41
CA PHE A 50 22.29 -0.61 1.32
C PHE A 50 21.83 0.03 2.63
N ALA A 51 20.82 -0.55 3.29
CA ALA A 51 20.32 -0.07 4.57
C ALA A 51 21.37 -0.20 5.69
N LYS A 52 22.13 -1.30 5.73
CA LYS A 52 23.24 -1.50 6.66
C LYS A 52 24.34 -0.45 6.48
N PHE A 53 24.70 -0.16 5.23
CA PHE A 53 25.67 0.89 4.92
C PHE A 53 25.21 2.26 5.44
N LEU A 54 23.96 2.65 5.14
CA LEU A 54 23.37 3.91 5.63
C LEU A 54 23.33 3.98 7.15
N TYR A 55 22.99 2.87 7.82
CA TYR A 55 22.97 2.80 9.28
C TYR A 55 24.36 3.03 9.87
N LYS A 56 25.39 2.38 9.33
CA LYS A 56 26.78 2.54 9.78
C LYS A 56 27.36 3.91 9.46
N ALA A 57 26.97 4.50 8.34
CA ALA A 57 27.33 5.87 7.99
C ALA A 57 26.70 6.90 8.95
N ALA A 58 25.50 6.62 9.46
CA ALA A 58 24.78 7.49 10.41
C ALA A 58 25.25 7.33 11.86
N GLU A 59 25.71 6.14 12.27
CA GLU A 59 26.15 5.80 13.62
C GLU A 59 27.16 6.79 14.25
N PRO A 60 28.27 7.18 13.59
CA PRO A 60 29.29 8.05 14.21
C PRO A 60 28.77 9.46 14.53
N LYS A 61 27.79 9.95 13.77
CA LYS A 61 27.19 11.29 13.94
C LYS A 61 25.80 11.24 14.59
N LYS A 62 25.29 10.05 14.91
CA LYS A 62 23.91 9.78 15.37
C LYS A 62 22.85 10.50 14.52
N ASN A 63 23.11 10.64 13.21
CA ASN A 63 22.30 11.49 12.32
C ASN A 63 21.20 10.68 11.62
N PHE A 64 20.55 9.78 12.34
CA PHE A 64 19.58 8.85 11.76
C PHE A 64 18.36 9.56 11.16
N ASP A 65 17.91 10.63 11.83
CA ASP A 65 16.76 11.43 11.42
C ASP A 65 17.00 12.20 10.11
N ALA A 66 18.23 12.60 9.79
CA ALA A 66 18.52 13.26 8.53
C ALA A 66 18.33 12.32 7.34
N ILE A 67 18.77 11.06 7.46
CA ILE A 67 18.59 10.06 6.40
C ILE A 67 17.10 9.70 6.26
N LEU A 68 16.34 9.63 7.35
CA LEU A 68 14.87 9.47 7.26
C LEU A 68 14.20 10.64 6.55
N LYS A 69 14.67 11.87 6.79
CA LYS A 69 14.19 13.05 6.05
C LYS A 69 14.55 12.98 4.58
N ASP A 70 15.76 12.52 4.24
CA ASP A 70 16.18 12.32 2.85
C ASP A 70 15.28 11.33 2.11
N PHE A 71 14.88 10.22 2.74
CA PHE A 71 13.92 9.30 2.11
C PHE A 71 12.55 9.95 1.87
N ASN A 72 12.10 10.81 2.79
CA ASN A 72 10.84 11.54 2.60
C ASN A 72 10.94 12.59 1.47
N THR A 73 12.08 13.28 1.33
CA THR A 73 12.27 14.22 0.22
C THR A 73 12.37 13.49 -1.12
N ILE A 74 13.01 12.32 -1.17
CA ILE A 74 13.02 11.49 -2.37
C ILE A 74 11.61 11.01 -2.71
N ALA A 75 10.86 10.46 -1.75
CA ALA A 75 9.49 10.01 -1.99
C ALA A 75 8.55 11.13 -2.46
N ALA A 76 8.76 12.37 -2.00
CA ALA A 76 8.01 13.54 -2.46
C ALA A 76 8.42 14.01 -3.87
N ALA A 77 9.67 13.77 -4.26
CA ALA A 77 10.21 14.07 -5.58
C ALA A 77 9.75 13.08 -6.67
N VAL A 78 9.67 11.78 -6.34
CA VAL A 78 9.34 10.70 -7.29
C VAL A 78 8.11 10.97 -8.18
N PRO A 79 6.98 11.50 -7.68
CA PRO A 79 5.81 11.80 -8.52
C PRO A 79 6.06 12.88 -9.60
N ASN A 80 7.04 13.75 -9.40
CA ASN A 80 7.41 14.80 -10.37
C ASN A 80 8.43 14.30 -11.41
N LEU A 81 9.02 13.13 -11.17
CA LEU A 81 10.02 12.54 -12.05
C LEU A 81 9.34 11.68 -13.14
N PRO A 82 10.04 11.42 -14.26
CA PRO A 82 9.55 10.50 -15.27
C PRO A 82 9.28 9.10 -14.70
N VAL A 83 8.35 8.35 -15.30
CA VAL A 83 7.94 7.00 -14.85
C VAL A 83 9.12 6.03 -14.70
N PHE A 84 10.20 6.20 -15.47
CA PHE A 84 11.42 5.39 -15.40
C PHE A 84 12.65 6.21 -15.00
N TRP A 85 12.48 7.22 -14.13
CA TRP A 85 13.55 8.10 -13.69
C TRP A 85 14.78 7.35 -13.17
N GLU A 86 14.57 6.18 -12.56
CA GLU A 86 15.61 5.26 -12.09
C GLU A 86 16.60 4.85 -13.19
N ARG A 87 16.13 4.76 -14.44
CA ARG A 87 16.92 4.37 -15.61
C ARG A 87 17.32 5.56 -16.48
N THR A 88 16.47 6.58 -16.55
CA THR A 88 16.63 7.69 -17.49
C THR A 88 17.34 8.91 -16.90
N CYS A 89 17.27 9.11 -15.58
CA CYS A 89 17.79 10.29 -14.92
C CYS A 89 19.07 9.96 -14.14
N ARG A 90 20.09 10.81 -14.27
CA ARG A 90 21.29 10.72 -13.43
C ARG A 90 21.01 11.37 -12.09
N VAL A 91 21.30 10.67 -10.99
CA VAL A 91 21.05 11.15 -9.62
C VAL A 91 21.74 12.52 -9.37
N GLU A 92 22.91 12.75 -9.96
CA GLU A 92 23.66 14.01 -9.84
C GLU A 92 23.00 15.23 -10.50
N GLU A 93 22.18 15.00 -11.52
CA GLU A 93 21.57 16.06 -12.32
C GLU A 93 20.23 16.53 -11.75
N LEU A 94 19.64 15.73 -10.84
CA LEU A 94 18.36 16.02 -10.21
C LEU A 94 18.50 17.12 -9.15
N LYS A 95 17.80 18.24 -9.37
CA LYS A 95 17.84 19.43 -8.49
C LYS A 95 17.39 19.08 -7.06
N GLU A 96 16.38 18.22 -6.95
CA GLU A 96 15.79 17.80 -5.68
C GLU A 96 16.78 16.97 -4.83
N PHE A 97 17.76 16.31 -5.46
CA PHE A 97 18.71 15.43 -4.77
C PHE A 97 19.99 16.14 -4.32
N LYS A 98 20.19 17.41 -4.71
CA LYS A 98 21.38 18.20 -4.32
C LYS A 98 21.41 18.58 -2.83
N GLY A 99 20.27 18.55 -2.15
CA GLY A 99 20.15 18.86 -0.73
C GLY A 99 20.21 17.64 0.20
N LEU A 100 20.36 16.43 -0.36
CA LEU A 100 20.39 15.18 0.42
C LEU A 100 21.71 15.04 1.18
N SER A 101 21.68 14.27 2.26
CA SER A 101 22.90 13.95 3.00
C SER A 101 23.88 13.13 2.15
N ALA A 102 25.18 13.34 2.38
CA ALA A 102 26.22 12.69 1.61
C ALA A 102 26.14 11.14 1.61
N PRO A 103 25.79 10.45 2.71
CA PRO A 103 25.56 9.00 2.71
C PRO A 103 24.43 8.56 1.78
N THR A 104 23.33 9.33 1.74
CA THR A 104 22.19 9.04 0.87
C THR A 104 22.55 9.22 -0.59
N VAL A 105 23.24 10.31 -0.94
CA VAL A 105 23.71 10.55 -2.33
C VAL A 105 24.66 9.45 -2.80
N PHE A 106 25.62 9.06 -1.95
CA PHE A 106 26.53 7.94 -2.24
C PHE A 106 25.76 6.65 -2.53
N THR A 107 24.83 6.30 -1.65
CA THR A 107 24.05 5.07 -1.76
C THR A 107 23.17 5.08 -3.02
N LEU A 108 22.55 6.21 -3.35
CA LEU A 108 21.76 6.36 -4.58
C LEU A 108 22.60 6.13 -5.85
N GLN A 109 23.81 6.65 -5.89
CA GLN A 109 24.69 6.45 -7.05
C GLN A 109 25.22 5.03 -7.13
N TRP A 110 25.50 4.41 -5.99
CA TRP A 110 25.89 2.99 -5.93
C TRP A 110 24.74 2.08 -6.37
N MET A 111 23.50 2.38 -5.95
CA MET A 111 22.30 1.70 -6.46
C MET A 111 22.13 1.93 -7.97
N GLN A 112 22.40 3.14 -8.45
CA GLN A 112 22.35 3.48 -9.87
C GLN A 112 23.39 2.70 -10.70
N SER A 113 24.62 2.56 -10.22
CA SER A 113 25.67 1.79 -10.93
C SER A 113 25.33 0.30 -11.02
N ASN A 114 24.58 -0.21 -10.05
CA ASN A 114 24.13 -1.60 -10.05
C ASN A 114 22.76 -1.81 -10.70
N GLY A 115 22.08 -0.73 -11.12
CA GLY A 115 20.73 -0.81 -11.68
C GLY A 115 19.63 -1.18 -10.69
N MET A 116 19.84 -0.95 -9.39
CA MET A 116 18.96 -1.36 -8.27
C MET A 116 18.23 -0.19 -7.62
N LEU A 117 17.97 0.90 -8.36
CA LEU A 117 17.26 2.07 -7.83
C LEU A 117 15.78 1.79 -7.54
N ASP A 118 15.21 0.75 -8.16
CA ASP A 118 13.87 0.22 -7.91
C ASP A 118 13.68 -0.29 -6.48
N LEU A 119 14.76 -0.77 -5.85
CA LEU A 119 14.76 -1.26 -4.46
C LEU A 119 14.75 -0.14 -3.41
N LEU A 120 14.76 1.14 -3.80
CA LEU A 120 14.79 2.26 -2.86
C LEU A 120 13.68 2.24 -1.80
N PRO A 121 12.41 1.91 -2.13
CA PRO A 121 11.35 1.81 -1.12
C PRO A 121 11.68 0.76 -0.05
N ASP A 122 12.21 -0.39 -0.46
CA ASP A 122 12.58 -1.48 0.46
C ASP A 122 13.77 -1.07 1.34
N VAL A 123 14.77 -0.39 0.78
CA VAL A 123 15.91 0.15 1.55
C VAL A 123 15.41 1.11 2.63
N ALA A 124 14.45 1.98 2.31
CA ALA A 124 13.87 2.90 3.26
C ALA A 124 13.13 2.18 4.40
N GLU A 125 12.36 1.13 4.10
CA GLU A 125 11.67 0.33 5.13
C GLU A 125 12.65 -0.40 6.06
N VAL A 126 13.68 -1.03 5.49
CA VAL A 126 14.71 -1.75 6.27
C VAL A 126 15.50 -0.79 7.15
N TYR A 127 15.88 0.38 6.61
CA TYR A 127 16.57 1.41 7.38
C TYR A 127 15.69 1.95 8.52
N GLU A 128 14.41 2.21 8.26
CA GLU A 128 13.43 2.61 9.29
C GLU A 128 13.34 1.56 10.41
N ALA A 129 13.35 0.27 10.07
CA ALA A 129 13.36 -0.82 11.04
C ALA A 129 14.61 -0.81 11.93
N TYR A 130 15.81 -0.55 11.37
CA TYR A 130 17.03 -0.43 12.15
C TYR A 130 17.00 0.77 13.11
N VAL A 131 16.54 1.94 12.64
CA VAL A 131 16.43 3.13 13.48
C VAL A 131 15.39 2.95 14.59
N ASN A 132 14.26 2.33 14.28
CA ASN A 132 13.20 2.04 15.24
C ASN A 132 13.69 1.06 16.32
N ALA A 133 14.41 0.00 15.94
CA ALA A 133 15.01 -0.92 16.89
C ALA A 133 16.03 -0.23 17.81
N GLN A 134 16.91 0.61 17.26
CA GLN A 134 17.89 1.37 18.03
C GLN A 134 17.24 2.36 19.01
N THR A 135 16.12 2.96 18.63
CA THR A 135 15.40 3.97 19.44
C THR A 135 14.27 3.39 20.30
N LYS A 136 14.10 2.05 20.32
CA LYS A 136 13.03 1.35 21.03
C LYS A 136 11.62 1.84 20.63
N ARG A 137 11.41 1.97 19.31
CA ARG A 137 10.14 2.35 18.68
C ARG A 137 9.52 1.20 17.89
N VAL A 138 8.19 1.18 17.79
CA VAL A 138 7.41 0.27 16.94
C VAL A 138 6.80 1.07 15.81
N SER A 139 7.01 0.64 14.55
CA SER A 139 6.36 1.27 13.40
C SER A 139 4.89 0.85 13.33
N VAL A 140 4.00 1.84 13.30
CA VAL A 140 2.55 1.65 13.18
C VAL A 140 2.10 2.33 11.90
N LYS A 141 1.65 1.55 10.92
CA LYS A 141 1.06 2.06 9.67
C LYS A 141 -0.44 2.24 9.87
N ILE A 142 -0.93 3.46 9.72
CA ILE A 142 -2.35 3.82 9.83
C ILE A 142 -2.86 4.11 8.42
N TYR A 143 -3.81 3.35 7.92
CA TYR A 143 -4.44 3.59 6.62
C TYR A 143 -5.78 4.30 6.80
N VAL A 144 -5.95 5.40 6.06
CA VAL A 144 -7.16 6.24 6.11
C VAL A 144 -7.66 6.57 4.70
N ALA A 145 -8.94 6.90 4.60
CA ALA A 145 -9.57 7.32 3.36
C ALA A 145 -8.89 8.57 2.73
N PRO A 146 -8.97 8.73 1.39
CA PRO A 146 -8.48 9.93 0.72
C PRO A 146 -9.19 11.19 1.26
N GLY A 147 -8.43 12.23 1.55
CA GLY A 147 -8.95 13.47 2.15
C GLY A 147 -9.15 13.44 3.68
N LYS A 148 -9.02 12.27 4.32
CA LYS A 148 -9.15 12.10 5.78
C LYS A 148 -7.82 12.04 6.54
N ALA A 149 -6.69 12.11 5.84
CA ALA A 149 -5.36 12.12 6.46
C ALA A 149 -5.11 13.30 7.43
N GLY A 150 -5.81 14.43 7.24
CA GLY A 150 -5.78 15.58 8.14
C GLY A 150 -6.88 15.60 9.20
N ASP A 151 -7.79 14.62 9.18
CA ASP A 151 -8.93 14.56 10.10
C ASP A 151 -8.47 14.06 11.47
N LYS A 152 -8.30 14.99 12.42
CA LYS A 152 -7.83 14.70 13.78
C LYS A 152 -8.69 13.65 14.47
N THR A 153 -9.99 13.60 14.20
CA THR A 153 -10.90 12.67 14.88
C THR A 153 -10.59 11.21 14.54
N VAL A 154 -10.41 10.91 13.25
CA VAL A 154 -10.10 9.57 12.74
C VAL A 154 -8.67 9.19 13.12
N VAL A 155 -7.72 10.12 12.98
CA VAL A 155 -6.31 9.89 13.29
C VAL A 155 -6.07 9.67 14.78
N ASP A 156 -6.74 10.40 15.67
CA ASP A 156 -6.59 10.22 17.12
C ASP A 156 -7.26 8.93 17.60
N ALA A 157 -8.40 8.55 17.01
CA ALA A 157 -9.03 7.24 17.26
C ALA A 157 -8.12 6.08 16.82
N ALA A 158 -7.48 6.23 15.65
CA ALA A 158 -6.52 5.28 15.12
C ALA A 158 -5.28 5.15 16.02
N LYS A 159 -4.72 6.27 16.49
CA LYS A 159 -3.61 6.28 17.45
C LYS A 159 -3.96 5.58 18.76
N LYS A 160 -5.13 5.87 19.35
CA LYS A 160 -5.58 5.19 20.57
C LYS A 160 -5.68 3.68 20.39
N ALA A 161 -6.29 3.23 19.29
CA ALA A 161 -6.39 1.81 18.97
C ALA A 161 -5.02 1.16 18.75
N ALA A 162 -4.06 1.89 18.17
CA ALA A 162 -2.68 1.43 18.04
C ALA A 162 -1.95 1.35 19.40
N GLU A 163 -2.13 2.33 20.30
CA GLU A 163 -1.55 2.27 21.66
C GLU A 163 -2.09 1.10 22.46
N GLU A 164 -3.39 0.82 22.35
CA GLU A 164 -4.02 -0.36 22.95
C GLU A 164 -3.43 -1.65 22.38
N ALA A 165 -3.26 -1.73 21.06
CA ALA A 165 -2.66 -2.89 20.41
C ALA A 165 -1.20 -3.12 20.83
N VAL A 166 -0.40 -2.05 20.92
CA VAL A 166 0.99 -2.11 21.39
C VAL A 166 1.09 -2.53 22.86
N LYS A 167 0.18 -2.05 23.71
CA LYS A 167 0.13 -2.45 25.14
C LYS A 167 -0.36 -3.88 25.34
N ALA A 168 -1.28 -4.35 24.51
CA ALA A 168 -1.84 -5.69 24.59
C ALA A 168 -0.81 -6.76 24.18
N ASN A 169 0.12 -6.42 23.28
CA ASN A 169 1.16 -7.34 22.83
C ASN A 169 2.40 -7.33 23.73
N LYS A 170 2.72 -8.50 24.29
CA LYS A 170 3.90 -8.67 25.17
C LYS A 170 5.22 -8.39 24.45
N GLU A 171 5.28 -8.66 23.14
CA GLU A 171 6.47 -8.45 22.30
C GLU A 171 6.78 -6.96 22.10
N PHE A 172 5.77 -6.10 22.18
CA PHE A 172 5.92 -4.64 22.00
C PHE A 172 5.88 -3.87 23.33
N ALA A 173 5.85 -4.58 24.47
CA ALA A 173 5.78 -3.97 25.78
C ALA A 173 7.01 -3.10 26.07
N GLY A 174 6.79 -1.83 26.41
CA GLY A 174 7.84 -0.86 26.70
C GLY A 174 8.45 -0.16 25.48
N LEU A 175 7.98 -0.46 24.27
CA LEU A 175 8.34 0.28 23.06
C LEU A 175 7.37 1.45 22.81
N THR A 176 7.87 2.49 22.16
CA THR A 176 7.05 3.68 21.84
C THR A 176 6.52 3.61 20.40
N PRO A 177 5.21 3.83 20.15
CA PRO A 177 4.67 3.77 18.81
C PRO A 177 5.14 4.97 17.96
N ASN A 178 5.55 4.67 16.73
CA ASN A 178 5.88 5.64 15.69
C ASN A 178 4.83 5.53 14.58
N TYR A 179 4.01 6.57 14.41
CA TYR A 179 2.84 6.53 13.53
C TYR A 179 3.16 7.01 12.12
N LYS A 180 2.83 6.20 11.12
CA LYS A 180 2.91 6.54 9.69
C LYS A 180 1.50 6.52 9.11
N ILE A 181 0.99 7.68 8.70
CA ILE A 181 -0.35 7.79 8.12
C ILE A 181 -0.23 7.63 6.61
N LEU A 182 -0.91 6.62 6.07
CA LEU A 182 -0.96 6.27 4.66
C LEU A 182 -2.39 6.44 4.16
N VAL A 183 -2.53 6.87 2.91
CA VAL A 183 -3.84 7.01 2.27
C VAL A 183 -4.14 5.76 1.48
N ASP A 184 -5.26 5.11 1.80
CA ASP A 184 -5.78 3.97 1.05
C ASP A 184 -7.08 4.38 0.35
N ARG A 185 -7.08 4.28 -0.98
CA ARG A 185 -8.21 4.66 -1.83
C ARG A 185 -9.38 3.66 -1.75
N THR A 186 -9.16 2.48 -1.19
CA THR A 186 -10.22 1.46 -1.02
C THR A 186 -11.10 1.74 0.20
N ILE A 187 -10.58 2.52 1.15
CA ILE A 187 -11.29 2.91 2.37
C ILE A 187 -12.19 4.11 2.06
N VAL A 188 -13.49 3.96 2.33
CA VAL A 188 -14.47 5.05 2.20
C VAL A 188 -14.70 5.75 3.53
N ASP A 189 -14.73 4.99 4.63
CA ASP A 189 -14.90 5.53 5.97
C ASP A 189 -14.13 4.69 7.01
N GLY A 190 -13.78 5.29 8.15
CA GLY A 190 -12.98 4.64 9.20
C GLY A 190 -11.48 4.55 8.91
N PHE A 191 -10.80 3.59 9.53
CA PHE A 191 -9.36 3.40 9.43
C PHE A 191 -8.95 1.93 9.58
N SER A 192 -7.80 1.56 9.02
CA SER A 192 -7.15 0.29 9.35
C SER A 192 -5.73 0.55 9.89
N LEU A 193 -5.24 -0.39 10.69
CA LEU A 193 -3.95 -0.28 11.37
C LEU A 193 -3.14 -1.53 11.06
N ASP A 194 -1.85 -1.36 10.86
CA ASP A 194 -0.86 -2.43 10.84
C ASP A 194 0.24 -2.11 11.85
N VAL A 195 0.31 -2.95 12.90
CA VAL A 195 1.33 -2.89 13.95
C VAL A 195 2.31 -4.03 13.71
N GLN A 196 3.34 -3.78 12.90
CA GLN A 196 4.39 -4.76 12.54
C GLN A 196 3.84 -6.15 12.17
N GLY A 197 2.85 -6.22 11.29
CA GLY A 197 2.23 -7.46 10.81
C GLY A 197 0.92 -7.83 11.51
N VAL A 198 0.57 -7.15 12.61
CA VAL A 198 -0.74 -7.29 13.25
C VAL A 198 -1.71 -6.29 12.66
N PHE A 199 -2.62 -6.79 11.81
CA PHE A 199 -3.60 -5.96 11.12
C PHE A 199 -4.91 -5.84 11.91
N ILE A 200 -5.37 -4.61 12.14
CA ILE A 200 -6.65 -4.28 12.77
C ILE A 200 -7.48 -3.48 11.78
N ASN A 201 -8.59 -4.07 11.32
CA ASN A 201 -9.47 -3.42 10.36
C ASN A 201 -10.70 -2.81 11.05
N LYS A 202 -10.80 -1.47 11.04
CA LYS A 202 -12.00 -0.72 11.42
C LYS A 202 -12.49 0.16 10.24
N ALA A 203 -12.04 -0.14 9.03
CA ALA A 203 -12.39 0.57 7.83
C ALA A 203 -13.65 -0.03 7.20
N ARG A 204 -14.51 0.84 6.68
CA ARG A 204 -15.60 0.48 5.79
C ARG A 204 -15.13 0.72 4.36
N GLY A 205 -15.06 -0.36 3.59
CA GLY A 205 -14.83 -0.28 2.15
C GLY A 205 -16.03 0.38 1.45
N ALA A 206 -15.84 0.75 0.18
CA ALA A 206 -16.97 1.10 -0.66
C ALA A 206 -17.96 -0.06 -0.62
N ALA A 207 -19.22 0.21 -0.25
CA ALA A 207 -20.26 -0.80 -0.34
C ALA A 207 -20.25 -1.28 -1.80
N SER A 208 -19.75 -2.49 -2.03
CA SER A 208 -19.96 -3.14 -3.31
C SER A 208 -21.46 -3.16 -3.48
N ALA A 209 -21.98 -2.60 -4.57
CA ALA A 209 -23.40 -2.62 -4.92
C ALA A 209 -23.96 -4.06 -5.08
N THR A 210 -23.20 -5.08 -4.69
CA THR A 210 -23.47 -6.51 -4.79
C THR A 210 -23.37 -7.25 -3.45
N ALA A 211 -23.24 -6.59 -2.31
CA ALA A 211 -23.24 -7.26 -1.00
C ALA A 211 -24.67 -7.59 -0.50
N THR A 212 -25.23 -8.66 -1.07
CA THR A 212 -25.82 -9.79 -0.32
C THR A 212 -26.92 -9.48 0.70
N GLY A 213 -28.01 -8.87 0.26
CA GLY A 213 -29.25 -8.79 1.05
C GLY A 213 -30.54 -8.95 0.25
N ALA A 214 -30.55 -8.60 -1.04
CA ALA A 214 -31.79 -8.58 -1.83
C ALA A 214 -32.03 -9.83 -2.70
N THR A 215 -31.04 -10.71 -2.87
CA THR A 215 -31.17 -11.88 -3.76
C THR A 215 -31.50 -13.19 -3.05
N ALA A 216 -31.39 -13.25 -1.72
CA ALA A 216 -31.65 -14.50 -0.98
C ALA A 216 -33.14 -14.72 -0.65
N GLU A 217 -34.00 -13.69 -0.74
CA GLU A 217 -35.43 -13.81 -0.41
C GLU A 217 -36.35 -13.91 -1.63
N THR A 218 -35.86 -13.60 -2.83
CA THR A 218 -36.70 -13.66 -4.04
C THR A 218 -36.41 -14.93 -4.81
N ASP A 219 -37.27 -15.93 -4.65
CA ASP A 219 -37.26 -17.14 -5.47
C ASP A 219 -37.87 -16.84 -6.85
N PHE A 220 -37.02 -16.49 -7.80
CA PHE A 220 -37.39 -16.24 -9.20
C PHE A 220 -37.88 -17.50 -9.94
N THR A 221 -37.81 -18.69 -9.32
CA THR A 221 -38.33 -19.94 -9.91
C THR A 221 -39.78 -20.23 -9.52
N THR A 222 -40.34 -19.49 -8.57
CA THR A 222 -41.73 -19.67 -8.12
C THR A 222 -42.66 -18.63 -8.73
N LEU A 223 -43.82 -19.08 -9.21
CA LEU A 223 -44.90 -18.18 -9.60
C LEU A 223 -45.66 -17.72 -8.35
N PRO A 224 -45.98 -16.43 -8.22
CA PRO A 224 -46.77 -15.93 -7.09
C PRO A 224 -48.17 -16.53 -7.10
N ALA A 225 -48.69 -16.87 -5.93
CA ALA A 225 -50.02 -17.47 -5.80
C ALA A 225 -51.13 -16.52 -6.31
N VAL A 226 -51.95 -17.00 -7.24
CA VAL A 226 -53.09 -16.26 -7.77
C VAL A 226 -54.30 -16.47 -6.87
N ASN A 227 -54.80 -15.39 -6.26
CA ASN A 227 -56.04 -15.42 -5.48
C ASN A 227 -57.26 -15.35 -6.39
N LEU A 228 -57.85 -16.50 -6.71
CA LEU A 228 -59.08 -16.57 -7.51
C LEU A 228 -60.30 -16.17 -6.65
N LYS A 229 -61.13 -15.27 -7.18
CA LYS A 229 -62.42 -14.90 -6.57
C LYS A 229 -63.52 -15.81 -7.11
N LYS A 230 -64.53 -16.12 -6.27
CA LYS A 230 -65.70 -16.89 -6.68
C LYS A 230 -66.41 -16.19 -7.84
N THR A 231 -66.58 -16.89 -8.95
CA THR A 231 -67.38 -16.43 -10.09
C THR A 231 -68.86 -16.38 -9.70
N VAL A 232 -69.49 -15.24 -9.98
CA VAL A 232 -70.93 -15.03 -9.79
C VAL A 232 -71.51 -14.83 -11.19
N PHE A 233 -72.37 -15.75 -11.61
CA PHE A 233 -73.05 -15.65 -12.89
C PHE A 233 -74.34 -14.82 -12.73
N GLU A 234 -74.60 -13.94 -13.69
CA GLU A 234 -75.85 -13.19 -13.74
C GLU A 234 -76.99 -14.09 -14.23
N ASP A 235 -78.20 -13.92 -13.68
CA ASP A 235 -79.38 -14.68 -14.08
C ASP A 235 -79.90 -14.15 -15.43
N ASN A 236 -79.52 -14.82 -16.53
CA ASN A 236 -79.98 -14.52 -17.87
C ASN A 236 -80.34 -15.80 -18.65
N ILE A 237 -81.01 -15.65 -19.80
CA ILE A 237 -81.51 -16.77 -20.62
C ILE A 237 -80.36 -17.72 -21.07
N GLN A 238 -79.15 -17.20 -21.26
CA GLN A 238 -77.99 -18.02 -21.63
C GLN A 238 -77.46 -18.81 -20.43
N THR A 239 -77.47 -18.21 -19.24
CA THR A 239 -77.11 -18.87 -17.98
C THR A 239 -78.08 -19.98 -17.63
N GLU A 240 -79.38 -19.85 -17.92
CA GLU A 240 -80.38 -20.90 -17.69
C GLU A 240 -80.14 -22.15 -18.53
N VAL A 241 -79.78 -21.99 -19.81
CA VAL A 241 -79.45 -23.10 -20.72
C VAL A 241 -78.18 -23.81 -20.27
N LEU A 242 -77.17 -23.05 -19.85
CA LEU A 242 -75.87 -23.58 -19.45
C LEU A 242 -75.83 -24.05 -17.99
N ARG A 243 -76.84 -23.74 -17.17
CA ARG A 243 -76.88 -24.03 -15.74
C ARG A 243 -76.59 -25.50 -15.41
N LYS A 244 -77.05 -26.43 -16.25
CA LYS A 244 -76.82 -27.87 -16.10
C LYS A 244 -75.36 -28.29 -16.33
N TYR A 245 -74.57 -27.46 -17.02
CA TYR A 245 -73.19 -27.72 -17.40
C TYR A 245 -72.18 -26.87 -16.64
N LEU A 246 -72.60 -25.77 -16.00
CA LEU A 246 -71.69 -24.85 -15.28
C LEU A 246 -70.86 -25.56 -14.22
N ASP A 247 -71.45 -26.48 -13.45
CA ASP A 247 -70.71 -27.24 -12.43
C ASP A 247 -69.65 -28.15 -13.07
N SER A 248 -69.96 -28.77 -14.21
CA SER A 248 -68.98 -29.59 -14.95
C SER A 248 -67.87 -28.76 -15.59
N LEU A 249 -68.19 -27.59 -16.14
CA LEU A 249 -67.20 -26.69 -16.73
C LEU A 249 -66.27 -26.10 -15.66
N ALA A 250 -66.80 -25.74 -14.49
CA ALA A 250 -66.00 -25.29 -13.36
C ALA A 250 -65.00 -26.35 -12.86
N LEU A 251 -65.35 -27.64 -12.98
CA LEU A 251 -64.42 -28.74 -12.67
C LEU A 251 -63.27 -28.80 -13.68
N TYR A 252 -63.57 -28.65 -14.98
CA TYR A 252 -62.55 -28.61 -16.02
C TYR A 252 -61.65 -27.37 -15.89
N ASP A 253 -62.22 -26.19 -15.65
CA ASP A 253 -61.45 -24.97 -15.40
C ASP A 253 -60.49 -25.11 -14.20
N ALA A 254 -60.93 -25.81 -13.13
CA ALA A 254 -60.11 -26.05 -11.95
C ALA A 254 -59.00 -27.10 -12.18
N GLU A 255 -59.19 -28.01 -13.13
CA GLU A 255 -58.18 -28.97 -13.57
C GLU A 255 -57.13 -28.27 -14.44
N GLU A 256 -57.57 -27.52 -15.46
CA GLU A 256 -56.69 -26.74 -16.34
C GLU A 256 -55.84 -25.73 -15.58
N ALA A 257 -56.41 -25.06 -14.57
CA ALA A 257 -55.66 -24.11 -13.74
C ALA A 257 -54.52 -24.76 -12.93
N LYS A 258 -54.55 -26.08 -12.72
CA LYS A 258 -53.51 -26.83 -11.99
C LYS A 258 -52.51 -27.51 -12.92
N THR A 259 -52.99 -28.13 -13.99
CA THR A 259 -52.16 -28.95 -14.87
C THR A 259 -51.66 -28.21 -16.10
N GLY A 260 -52.26 -27.06 -16.43
CA GLY A 260 -52.16 -26.47 -17.76
C GLY A 260 -52.92 -27.31 -18.79
N VAL A 261 -53.00 -26.78 -20.01
CA VAL A 261 -53.49 -27.47 -21.21
C VAL A 261 -52.30 -27.91 -22.05
#